data_AF-A0A1H7UAV7-F1
#
_entry.id   AF-A0A1H7UAV7-F1
#
_cell.length_a   1.000
_cell.length_b   1.000
_cell.length_c   1.000
_cell.angle_alpha   90.00
_cell.angle_beta   90.00
_cell.angle_gamma   90.00
#
_symmetry.space_group_name_H-M   'P 1'
#
loop_
_entity.id
_entity.type
_entity.pdbx_description
1 polymer ?
#
loop_
_entity_poly.entity_id
_entity_poly.type
_entity_poly.pdbx_seq_one_letter_code
_entity_poly.pdbx_strand_id
1 'polypeptide(L)'
;MFDWKASLARLFAATVNQEPLENAADLMVSVSARDASYHTECVATLEGGIQACDKGETEVLSAINQSGYKVGTLDEAKELLVEFLEIYEQRYREAMTSK
;
A
#
# COMPACT_ATOMS: atom_id res chain seq x y z
N MET A 1 11.37 6.91 -14.02
CA MET A 1 11.71 6.22 -12.77
C MET A 1 10.50 6.38 -11.86
N PHE A 2 9.93 5.28 -11.38
CA PHE A 2 8.78 5.32 -10.48
C PHE A 2 9.24 5.78 -9.09
N ASP A 3 8.62 6.82 -8.54
CA ASP A 3 8.95 7.36 -7.22
C ASP A 3 8.07 6.69 -6.16
N TRP A 4 8.52 5.53 -5.68
CA TRP A 4 7.81 4.76 -4.67
C TRP A 4 7.56 5.58 -3.40
N LYS A 5 8.48 6.49 -3.03
CA LYS A 5 8.41 7.26 -1.79
C LYS A 5 7.25 8.25 -1.82
N ALA A 6 7.15 9.04 -2.89
CA ALA A 6 6.05 9.98 -3.07
C ALA A 6 4.71 9.26 -3.21
N SER A 7 4.67 8.13 -3.93
CA SER A 7 3.46 7.32 -4.10
C SER A 7 3.01 6.68 -2.79
N LEU A 8 3.94 6.14 -1.99
CA LEU A 8 3.64 5.48 -0.72
C LEU A 8 3.08 6.48 0.30
N ALA A 9 3.72 7.64 0.43
CA ALA A 9 3.23 8.70 1.31
C ALA A 9 1.82 9.16 0.91
N ARG A 10 1.55 9.30 -0.40
CA ARG A 10 0.21 9.65 -0.91
C ARG A 10 -0.82 8.55 -0.68
N LEU A 11 -0.46 7.29 -0.94
CA LEU A 11 -1.32 6.13 -0.72
C LEU A 11 -1.79 6.11 0.74
N PHE A 12 -0.84 6.13 1.67
CA PHE A 12 -1.11 6.10 3.11
C PHE A 12 -1.85 7.35 3.59
N ALA A 13 -1.53 8.55 3.09
CA ALA A 13 -2.27 9.77 3.45
C ALA A 13 -3.71 9.78 2.92
N ALA A 14 -3.97 9.21 1.74
CA ALA A 14 -5.28 9.24 1.08
C ALA A 14 -6.21 8.13 1.55
N THR A 15 -5.66 6.97 1.92
CA THR A 15 -6.45 5.76 2.21
C THR A 15 -6.41 5.36 3.68
N VAL A 16 -5.48 5.91 4.48
CA VAL A 16 -5.28 5.48 5.86
C VAL A 16 -5.24 6.66 6.82
N ASN A 17 -6.43 7.12 7.21
CA ASN A 17 -6.59 7.98 8.37
C ASN A 17 -7.12 7.18 9.58
N GLN A 18 -6.34 6.18 10.02
CA GLN A 18 -6.66 5.23 11.11
C GLN A 18 -7.69 4.13 10.78
N GLU A 19 -8.07 3.97 9.52
CA GLU A 19 -8.94 2.87 9.10
C GLU A 19 -8.15 1.54 8.98
N PRO A 20 -8.80 0.38 9.18
CA PRO A 20 -8.20 -0.92 8.92
C PRO A 20 -7.70 -1.06 7.47
N LEU A 21 -6.67 -1.89 7.25
CA LEU A 21 -6.08 -2.12 5.93
C LEU A 21 -7.12 -2.64 4.93
N GLU A 22 -8.10 -3.40 5.40
CA GLU A 22 -9.20 -3.93 4.59
C GLU A 22 -10.07 -2.83 4.01
N ASN A 23 -10.38 -1.78 4.80
CA ASN A 23 -11.18 -0.65 4.32
C ASN A 23 -10.39 0.16 3.28
N ALA A 24 -9.10 0.38 3.54
CA ALA A 24 -8.21 1.04 2.59
C ALA A 24 -8.10 0.23 1.28
N ALA A 25 -7.99 -1.09 1.38
CA ALA A 25 -7.96 -2.00 0.25
C ALA A 25 -9.28 -1.97 -0.54
N ASP A 26 -10.43 -1.99 0.13
CA ASP A 26 -11.75 -1.91 -0.52
C ASP A 26 -11.91 -0.59 -1.30
N LEU A 27 -11.47 0.53 -0.72
CA LEU A 27 -11.43 1.83 -1.40
C LEU A 27 -10.53 1.77 -2.64
N MET A 28 -9.31 1.24 -2.51
CA MET A 28 -8.37 1.09 -3.63
C MET A 28 -8.95 0.19 -4.73
N VAL A 29 -9.59 -0.93 -4.37
CA VAL A 29 -10.22 -1.86 -5.33
C VAL A 29 -11.38 -1.20 -6.06
N SER A 30 -12.18 -0.36 -5.39
CA SER A 30 -13.29 0.35 -6.03
C SER A 30 -12.85 1.24 -7.21
N VAL A 31 -11.64 1.81 -7.11
CA VAL A 31 -11.00 2.60 -8.17
C VAL A 31 -10.34 1.66 -9.19
N SER A 32 -9.57 0.68 -8.71
CA SER A 32 -8.83 -0.30 -9.53
C SER A 32 -9.74 -1.11 -10.46
N ALA A 33 -10.96 -1.40 -10.04
CA ALA A 33 -11.95 -2.11 -10.85
C ALA A 33 -12.46 -1.29 -12.06
N ARG A 34 -12.18 0.01 -12.09
CA ARG A 34 -12.53 0.95 -13.18
C ARG A 34 -11.30 1.47 -13.90
N ASP A 35 -10.12 1.38 -13.28
CA ASP A 35 -8.84 1.83 -13.83
C ASP A 35 -7.73 0.81 -13.51
N ALA A 36 -7.32 0.06 -14.54
CA ALA A 36 -6.25 -0.93 -14.44
C ALA A 36 -4.85 -0.27 -14.26
N SER A 37 -4.68 0.98 -14.66
CA SER A 37 -3.42 1.71 -14.46
C SER A 37 -3.25 2.03 -12.97
N TYR A 38 -4.33 2.45 -12.31
CA TYR A 38 -4.35 2.66 -10.87
C TYR A 38 -4.00 1.37 -10.09
N HIS A 39 -4.54 0.21 -10.52
CA HIS A 39 -4.13 -1.08 -9.94
C HIS A 39 -2.63 -1.30 -10.01
N THR A 40 -2.04 -1.10 -11.20
CA THR A 40 -0.61 -1.28 -11.43
C THR A 40 0.22 -0.34 -10.56
N GLU A 41 -0.21 0.92 -10.39
CA GLU A 41 0.45 1.89 -9.53
C GLU A 41 0.38 1.50 -8.04
N CYS A 42 -0.76 0.99 -7.57
CA CYS A 42 -0.92 0.52 -6.19
C CYS A 42 0.03 -0.64 -5.89
N VAL A 43 0.07 -1.67 -6.74
CA VAL A 43 0.97 -2.82 -6.58
C VAL A 43 2.43 -2.37 -6.60
N ALA A 44 2.83 -1.60 -7.61
CA ALA A 44 4.19 -1.10 -7.72
C ALA A 44 4.61 -0.23 -6.52
N THR A 45 3.68 0.53 -5.94
CA THR A 45 3.93 1.33 -4.72
C THR A 45 4.24 0.44 -3.54
N LEU A 46 3.40 -0.57 -3.28
CA LEU A 46 3.54 -1.49 -2.14
C LEU A 46 4.80 -2.34 -2.27
N GLU A 47 5.02 -2.95 -3.46
CA GLU A 47 6.25 -3.71 -3.75
C GLU A 47 7.50 -2.84 -3.63
N GLY A 48 7.44 -1.59 -4.11
CA GLY A 48 8.54 -0.63 -3.99
C GLY A 48 8.88 -0.33 -2.52
N GLY A 49 7.87 -0.15 -1.67
CA GLY A 49 8.06 0.01 -0.22
C GLY A 49 8.68 -1.22 0.44
N ILE A 50 8.23 -2.43 0.07
CA ILE A 50 8.78 -3.69 0.58
C ILE A 50 10.27 -3.82 0.22
N GLN A 51 10.62 -3.55 -1.04
CA GLN A 51 12.01 -3.59 -1.50
C GLN A 51 12.87 -2.52 -0.81
N ALA A 52 12.30 -1.36 -0.51
CA ALA A 52 12.98 -0.29 0.22
C ALA A 52 13.28 -0.72 1.68
N CYS A 53 12.36 -1.41 2.34
CA CYS A 53 12.64 -2.04 3.64
C CYS A 53 13.81 -3.02 3.56
N ASP A 54 13.81 -3.91 2.55
CA ASP A 54 14.89 -4.90 2.35
C ASP A 54 16.27 -4.27 2.10
N LYS A 55 16.30 -3.05 1.54
CA LYS A 55 17.52 -2.28 1.29
C LYS A 55 17.96 -1.43 2.48
N GLY A 56 17.19 -1.37 3.56
CA GLY A 56 17.52 -0.53 4.71
C GLY A 56 17.08 0.93 4.58
N GLU A 57 16.15 1.26 3.68
CA GLU A 57 15.73 2.65 3.41
C GLU A 57 14.78 3.15 4.51
N THR A 58 15.33 3.84 5.50
CA THR A 58 14.60 4.34 6.68
C THR A 58 13.46 5.33 6.37
N GLU A 59 13.45 5.90 5.17
CA GLU A 59 12.42 6.78 4.64
C GLU A 59 11.04 6.10 4.59
N VAL A 60 10.98 4.77 4.47
CA VAL A 60 9.72 4.01 4.51
C VAL A 60 8.97 4.26 5.82
N LEU A 61 9.70 4.29 6.95
CA LEU A 61 9.13 4.53 8.27
C LEU A 61 8.44 5.90 8.31
N SER A 62 9.09 6.92 7.75
CA SER A 62 8.53 8.27 7.70
C SER A 62 7.28 8.32 6.83
N ALA A 63 7.27 7.63 5.68
CA ALA A 63 6.11 7.60 4.80
C ALA A 63 4.90 6.92 5.47
N ILE A 64 5.10 5.78 6.13
CA ILE A 64 4.04 5.05 6.85
C ILE A 64 3.59 5.86 8.07
N ASN A 65 4.52 6.40 8.86
CA ASN A 65 4.21 7.09 10.12
C ASN A 65 3.52 8.45 9.93
N GLN A 66 3.48 8.99 8.72
CA GLN A 66 2.65 10.16 8.37
C GLN A 66 1.15 9.85 8.32
N SER A 67 0.78 8.56 8.31
CA SER A 67 -0.60 8.10 8.39
C SER A 67 -1.08 7.83 9.83
N GLY A 68 -2.25 7.21 9.94
CA GLY A 68 -2.74 6.64 11.20
C GLY A 68 -1.88 5.50 11.77
N TYR A 69 -1.13 4.78 10.92
CA TYR A 69 -0.25 3.70 11.38
C TYR A 69 1.04 4.23 12.04
N LYS A 70 1.63 3.39 12.89
CA LYS A 70 2.90 3.65 13.56
C LYS A 70 3.75 2.38 13.53
N VAL A 71 4.90 2.46 12.85
CA VAL A 71 5.93 1.43 12.77
C VAL A 71 7.24 2.00 13.31
N GLY A 72 7.94 1.22 14.11
CA GLY A 72 9.21 1.57 14.75
C GLY A 72 10.43 0.97 14.08
N THR A 73 10.26 -0.09 13.28
CA THR A 73 11.36 -0.79 12.60
C THR A 73 11.04 -1.06 11.13
N LEU A 74 12.08 -1.31 10.33
CA LEU A 74 11.91 -1.69 8.92
C LEU A 74 11.23 -3.05 8.76
N ASP A 75 11.42 -3.96 9.71
CA ASP A 75 10.73 -5.25 9.72
C ASP A 75 9.23 -5.07 9.96
N GLU A 76 8.83 -4.26 10.96
CA GLU A 76 7.42 -3.91 11.19
C GLU A 76 6.79 -3.20 9.99
N ALA A 77 7.54 -2.28 9.36
CA ALA A 77 7.10 -1.61 8.14
C ALA A 77 6.90 -2.60 6.98
N LYS A 78 7.82 -3.56 6.82
CA LYS A 78 7.74 -4.58 5.79
C LYS A 78 6.54 -5.50 6.02
N GLU A 79 6.34 -5.97 7.24
CA GLU A 79 5.19 -6.81 7.62
C GLU A 79 3.87 -6.11 7.27
N LEU A 80 3.73 -4.83 7.65
CA LEU A 80 2.55 -4.04 7.32
C LEU A 80 2.31 -3.92 5.81
N LEU A 81 3.37 -3.67 5.03
CA LEU A 81 3.25 -3.51 3.57
C LEU A 81 2.93 -4.84 2.87
N VAL A 82 3.48 -5.96 3.35
CA VAL A 82 3.18 -7.30 2.83
C VAL A 82 1.72 -7.64 3.13
N GLU A 83 1.28 -7.47 4.38
CA GLU A 83 -0.12 -7.70 4.76
C GLU A 83 -1.08 -6.86 3.92
N PHE A 84 -0.75 -5.58 3.71
CA PHE A 84 -1.59 -4.70 2.90
C PHE A 84 -1.66 -5.14 1.44
N LEU A 85 -0.53 -5.55 0.85
CA LEU A 85 -0.49 -6.06 -0.51
C LEU A 85 -1.33 -7.34 -0.66
N GLU A 86 -1.21 -8.28 0.27
CA GLU A 86 -1.97 -9.53 0.25
C GLU A 86 -3.49 -9.28 0.33
N ILE A 87 -3.92 -8.43 1.27
CA ILE A 87 -5.33 -8.03 1.41
C ILE A 87 -5.81 -7.39 0.11
N TYR A 88 -5.06 -6.43 -0.43
CA TYR A 88 -5.44 -5.70 -1.64
C TYR A 88 -5.56 -6.62 -2.86
N GLU A 89 -4.59 -7.50 -3.10
CA GLU A 89 -4.61 -8.43 -4.23
C GLU A 89 -5.76 -9.44 -4.13
N GLN A 90 -6.04 -9.94 -2.93
CA GLN A 90 -7.17 -10.83 -2.70
C GLN A 90 -8.49 -10.12 -3.05
N ARG A 91 -8.72 -8.93 -2.49
CA ARG A 91 -9.94 -8.13 -2.75
C ARG A 91 -10.10 -7.78 -4.22
N TYR A 92 -9.00 -7.40 -4.89
CA TYR A 92 -9.01 -7.08 -6.31
C TYR A 92 -9.43 -8.30 -7.15
N ARG A 93 -8.88 -9.48 -6.85
CA ARG A 93 -9.23 -10.73 -7.54
C ARG A 93 -10.71 -11.07 -7.36
N GLU A 94 -11.23 -10.99 -6.13
CA GLU A 94 -12.66 -11.21 -5.84
C GLU A 94 -13.56 -10.27 -6.65
N ALA A 95 -13.20 -8.98 -6.72
CA ALA A 95 -13.94 -7.97 -7.49
C ALA A 95 -13.89 -8.20 -9.01
N MET A 96 -12.78 -8.73 -9.54
CA MET A 96 -12.63 -9.03 -10.96
C MET A 96 -13.30 -10.34 -11.37
N THR A 97 -13.48 -11.29 -10.45
CA THR A 97 -14.14 -12.58 -10.72
C THR A 97 -15.66 -12.51 -10.52
N SER A 98 -16.14 -11.51 -9.77
CA SER A 98 -17.57 -11.28 -9.52
C SER A 98 -18.28 -10.43 -10.59
N LYS A 99 -17.56 -10.05 -11.66
CA LYS A 99 -18.09 -9.33 -12.83
C LYS A 99 -18.41 -10.30 -13.97
#